data_AF-A0A820B9L1-F1
#
_entry.id   AF-A0A820B9L1-F1
#
_cell.length_a   1.000
_cell.length_b   1.000
_cell.length_c   1.000
_cell.angle_alpha   90.00
_cell.angle_beta   90.00
_cell.angle_gamma   90.00
#
_symmetry.space_group_name_H-M   'P 1'
#
loop_
_entity.id
_entity.type
_entity.pdbx_description
1 polymer ?
#
loop_
_entity_poly.entity_id
_entity_poly.type
_entity_poly.pdbx_seq_one_letter_code
_entity_poly.pdbx_strand_id
1 'polypeptide(L)'
;SGTHCLLEASRIYNKLRKFIHISTDEVYGEWPAGSCHETAVLNPTNPYAATKAAAEFLVKSYGESFKLPYVITRGNNVYGPYQFPEKVIPRFITTIMANEKMTIHGDGKQVRNFIYVTDTVRAVDRIIHKGKPKMIYNIGSKDEIKIIEIAEILLKLMKPDTKLEDSIVYVKDRYFNDCRYSVMTDALESLGWKQEVKFDDGIRMTIKWYQEHPIHWQNDENYNI
;
A
#
# COMPACT_ATOMS: atom_id res chain seq x y z
N SER A 1 -12.32 16.68 -8.95
CA SER A 1 -11.26 15.71 -8.56
C SER A 1 -10.07 16.49 -8.02
N GLY A 2 -9.55 16.15 -6.83
CA GLY A 2 -8.43 16.86 -6.20
C GLY A 2 -7.14 16.87 -7.04
N THR A 3 -6.87 15.79 -7.77
CA THR A 3 -5.70 15.71 -8.68
C THR A 3 -5.75 16.78 -9.77
N HIS A 4 -6.92 16.99 -10.38
CA HIS A 4 -7.08 18.02 -11.41
C HIS A 4 -6.79 19.42 -10.87
N CYS A 5 -7.26 19.75 -9.67
CA CYS A 5 -6.98 21.05 -9.05
C CYS A 5 -5.48 21.28 -8.84
N LEU A 6 -4.74 20.27 -8.36
CA LEU A 6 -3.29 20.37 -8.20
C LEU A 6 -2.56 20.46 -9.54
N LEU A 7 -3.03 19.75 -10.57
CA LEU A 7 -2.46 19.82 -11.91
C LEU A 7 -2.66 21.20 -12.55
N GLU A 8 -3.86 21.78 -12.45
CA GLU A 8 -4.12 23.15 -12.92
C GLU A 8 -3.29 24.18 -12.17
N ALA A 9 -3.23 24.10 -10.84
CA ALA A 9 -2.39 24.99 -10.04
C ALA A 9 -0.90 24.87 -10.43
N SER A 10 -0.44 23.64 -10.67
CA SER A 10 0.94 23.37 -11.11
C SER A 10 1.22 23.94 -12.50
N ARG A 11 0.26 23.82 -13.42
CA ARG A 11 0.32 24.37 -14.78
C ARG A 11 0.39 25.90 -14.75
N ILE A 12 -0.45 26.55 -13.93
CA ILE A 12 -0.45 28.01 -13.77
C ILE A 12 0.86 28.50 -13.14
N TYR A 13 1.36 27.79 -12.13
CA TYR A 13 2.61 28.14 -11.46
C TYR A 13 3.84 28.02 -12.37
N ASN A 14 3.88 27.02 -13.25
CA ASN A 14 4.88 26.80 -14.31
C ASN A 14 6.37 26.84 -13.88
N LYS A 15 6.65 26.71 -12.58
CA LYS A 15 8.01 26.73 -11.99
C LYS A 15 8.32 25.47 -11.20
N LEU A 16 7.42 24.49 -11.22
CA LEU A 16 7.62 23.20 -10.56
C LEU A 16 8.75 22.43 -11.23
N ARG A 17 9.72 21.97 -10.42
CA ARG A 17 10.81 21.11 -10.90
C ARG A 17 10.33 19.68 -11.15
N LYS A 18 9.37 19.21 -10.36
CA LYS A 18 8.84 17.85 -10.43
C LYS A 18 7.48 17.77 -9.74
N PHE A 19 6.50 17.17 -10.39
CA PHE A 19 5.20 16.80 -9.83
C PHE A 19 5.20 15.29 -9.56
N ILE A 20 5.10 14.87 -8.30
CA ILE A 20 5.11 13.43 -7.96
C ILE A 20 3.68 13.00 -7.61
N HIS A 21 3.15 12.06 -8.38
CA HIS A 21 1.84 11.49 -8.15
C HIS A 21 1.96 10.12 -7.49
N ILE A 22 1.43 9.99 -6.26
CA ILE A 22 1.42 8.73 -5.51
C ILE A 22 0.16 7.92 -5.86
N SER A 23 0.39 6.84 -6.61
CA SER A 23 -0.59 5.84 -7.02
C SER A 23 -0.34 4.51 -6.31
N THR A 24 -1.00 3.45 -6.77
CA THR A 24 -1.02 2.11 -6.18
C THR A 24 -0.74 1.07 -7.26
N ASP A 25 -0.24 -0.10 -6.88
CA ASP A 25 -0.15 -1.28 -7.74
C ASP A 25 -1.53 -1.83 -8.18
N GLU A 26 -2.60 -1.58 -7.42
CA GLU A 26 -3.97 -2.03 -7.78
C GLU A 26 -4.45 -1.50 -9.15
N VAL A 27 -3.83 -0.44 -9.68
CA VAL A 27 -4.13 0.08 -11.03
C VAL A 27 -3.81 -0.92 -12.14
N TYR A 28 -2.94 -1.89 -11.88
CA TYR A 28 -2.63 -2.97 -12.81
C TYR A 28 -3.71 -4.06 -12.83
N GLY A 29 -4.53 -4.16 -11.78
CA GLY A 29 -5.44 -5.30 -11.57
C GLY A 29 -4.71 -6.58 -11.18
N GLU A 30 -5.42 -7.70 -11.23
CA GLU A 30 -4.89 -9.03 -10.92
C GLU A 30 -3.73 -9.44 -11.83
N TRP A 31 -2.65 -9.95 -11.22
CA TRP A 31 -1.48 -10.44 -11.94
C TRP A 31 -1.05 -11.85 -11.47
N PRO A 32 -1.55 -12.92 -12.14
CA PRO A 32 -1.40 -14.29 -11.65
C PRO A 32 0.04 -14.83 -11.68
N ALA A 33 0.87 -14.40 -12.64
CA ALA A 33 2.21 -14.96 -12.83
C ALA A 33 3.26 -13.88 -13.12
N GLY A 34 4.44 -14.05 -12.52
CA GLY A 34 5.53 -13.08 -12.62
C GLY A 34 5.22 -11.79 -11.88
N SER A 35 5.85 -10.72 -12.33
CA SER A 35 5.70 -9.38 -11.75
C SER A 35 5.40 -8.38 -12.87
N CYS A 36 4.71 -7.31 -12.51
CA CYS A 36 4.23 -6.29 -13.43
C CYS A 36 5.30 -5.21 -13.64
N HIS A 37 5.60 -4.89 -14.90
CA HIS A 37 6.45 -3.76 -15.28
C HIS A 37 5.66 -2.45 -15.33
N GLU A 38 6.35 -1.32 -15.20
CA GLU A 38 5.75 0.02 -15.28
C GLU A 38 5.00 0.33 -16.58
N THR A 39 5.36 -0.38 -17.66
CA THR A 39 4.77 -0.26 -19.00
C THR A 39 3.51 -1.11 -19.19
N ALA A 40 3.15 -1.94 -18.22
CA ALA A 40 1.95 -2.77 -18.32
C ALA A 40 0.68 -1.92 -18.45
N VAL A 41 -0.31 -2.52 -19.12
CA VAL A 41 -1.63 -1.90 -19.30
C VAL A 41 -2.34 -1.83 -17.96
N LEU A 42 -2.98 -0.70 -17.68
CA LEU A 42 -3.79 -0.52 -16.49
C LEU A 42 -5.12 -1.26 -16.67
N ASN A 43 -5.47 -2.11 -15.71
CA ASN A 43 -6.70 -2.90 -15.70
C ASN A 43 -7.34 -2.91 -14.30
N PRO A 44 -7.72 -1.74 -13.74
CA PRO A 44 -8.23 -1.66 -12.39
C PRO A 44 -9.57 -2.39 -12.27
N THR A 45 -9.73 -3.21 -11.23
CA THR A 45 -10.88 -4.09 -11.05
C THR A 45 -11.84 -3.64 -9.95
N ASN A 46 -11.50 -2.56 -9.23
CA ASN A 46 -12.33 -1.98 -8.19
C ASN A 46 -12.46 -0.44 -8.35
N PRO A 47 -13.53 0.18 -7.80
CA PRO A 47 -13.75 1.62 -7.96
C PRO A 47 -12.60 2.51 -7.47
N TYR A 48 -11.93 2.14 -6.37
CA TYR A 48 -10.79 2.89 -5.85
C TYR A 48 -9.62 2.87 -6.85
N ALA A 49 -9.21 1.69 -7.30
CA ALA A 49 -8.17 1.52 -8.31
C ALA A 49 -8.51 2.23 -9.62
N ALA A 50 -9.78 2.21 -10.04
CA ALA A 50 -10.24 2.91 -11.23
C ALA A 50 -10.06 4.43 -11.12
N THR A 51 -10.39 5.03 -9.96
CA THR A 51 -10.15 6.46 -9.73
C THR A 51 -8.66 6.82 -9.71
N LYS A 52 -7.81 5.93 -9.18
CA LYS A 52 -6.34 6.10 -9.20
C LYS A 52 -5.78 6.03 -10.62
N ALA A 53 -6.20 5.04 -11.41
CA ALA A 53 -5.81 4.91 -12.81
C ALA A 53 -6.25 6.14 -13.65
N ALA A 54 -7.49 6.61 -13.44
CA ALA A 54 -7.98 7.83 -14.10
C ALA A 54 -7.13 9.07 -13.75
N ALA A 55 -6.72 9.20 -12.48
CA ALA A 55 -5.83 10.27 -12.06
C ALA A 55 -4.45 10.20 -12.74
N GLU A 56 -3.90 9.00 -12.95
CA GLU A 56 -2.66 8.83 -13.70
C GLU A 56 -2.77 9.29 -15.15
N PHE A 57 -3.90 8.97 -15.83
CA PHE A 57 -4.13 9.43 -17.20
C PHE A 57 -4.21 10.96 -17.28
N LEU A 58 -4.81 11.61 -16.28
CA LEU A 58 -4.79 13.08 -16.18
C LEU A 58 -3.36 13.61 -16.03
N VAL A 59 -2.57 13.05 -15.12
CA VAL A 59 -1.16 13.48 -14.90
C VAL A 59 -0.35 13.34 -16.20
N LYS A 60 -0.47 12.20 -16.89
CA LYS A 60 0.20 11.95 -18.17
C LYS A 60 -0.23 12.96 -19.24
N SER A 61 -1.54 13.18 -19.39
CA SER A 61 -2.11 14.16 -20.32
C SER A 61 -1.54 15.57 -20.10
N TYR A 62 -1.39 15.99 -18.84
CA TYR A 62 -0.79 17.28 -18.51
C TYR A 62 0.70 17.35 -18.85
N GLY A 63 1.43 16.25 -18.64
CA GLY A 63 2.83 16.16 -19.05
C GLY A 63 3.03 16.22 -20.57
N GLU A 64 2.09 15.70 -21.35
CA GLU A 64 2.15 15.77 -22.81
C GLU A 64 1.71 17.12 -23.35
N SER A 65 0.57 17.62 -22.89
CA SER A 65 -0.07 18.84 -23.37
C SER A 65 0.63 20.12 -22.87
N PHE A 66 1.07 20.14 -21.61
CA PHE A 66 1.60 21.33 -20.94
C PHE A 66 3.06 21.19 -20.50
N LYS A 67 3.73 20.10 -20.88
CA LYS A 67 5.13 19.81 -20.53
C LYS A 67 5.39 19.80 -19.03
N LEU A 68 4.37 19.51 -18.21
CA LEU A 68 4.51 19.37 -16.76
C LEU A 68 5.52 18.25 -16.45
N PRO A 69 6.60 18.52 -15.69
CA PRO A 69 7.59 17.50 -15.34
C PRO A 69 7.02 16.58 -14.25
N TYR A 70 6.34 15.51 -14.63
CA TYR A 70 5.72 14.60 -13.67
C TYR A 70 6.56 13.34 -13.42
N VAL A 71 6.30 12.67 -12.31
CA VAL A 71 6.68 11.29 -12.02
C VAL A 71 5.48 10.62 -11.36
N ILE A 72 5.21 9.36 -11.70
CA ILE A 72 4.16 8.57 -11.04
C ILE A 72 4.85 7.46 -10.24
N THR A 73 4.40 7.22 -9.02
CA THR A 73 4.83 6.06 -8.23
C THR A 73 3.66 5.11 -8.04
N ARG A 74 3.90 3.80 -8.12
CA ARG A 74 2.87 2.78 -7.85
C ARG A 74 3.38 1.85 -6.76
N GLY A 75 2.81 1.96 -5.56
CA GLY A 75 3.28 1.24 -4.38
C GLY A 75 2.44 0.01 -4.03
N ASN A 76 3.08 -1.01 -3.44
CA ASN A 76 2.39 -2.10 -2.73
C ASN A 76 1.72 -1.62 -1.42
N ASN A 77 1.12 -2.56 -0.66
CA ASN A 77 0.51 -2.26 0.63
C ASN A 77 1.56 -1.82 1.65
N VAL A 78 1.51 -0.54 1.99
CA VAL A 78 2.36 0.04 3.03
C VAL A 78 1.83 -0.37 4.40
N TYR A 79 2.72 -0.68 5.34
CA TYR A 79 2.36 -0.89 6.75
C TYR A 79 3.40 -0.27 7.69
N GLY A 80 2.98 0.01 8.93
CA GLY A 80 3.86 0.57 9.95
C GLY A 80 3.14 1.55 10.89
N PRO A 81 3.93 2.32 11.66
CA PRO A 81 3.42 3.39 12.53
C PRO A 81 2.44 4.34 11.83
N TYR A 82 1.50 4.90 12.59
CA TYR A 82 0.49 5.88 12.15
C TYR A 82 -0.52 5.38 11.09
N GLN A 83 -0.54 4.08 10.78
CA GLN A 83 -1.56 3.54 9.87
C GLN A 83 -2.93 3.46 10.57
N PHE A 84 -3.99 3.87 9.88
CA PHE A 84 -5.32 3.84 10.47
C PHE A 84 -5.85 2.40 10.65
N PRO A 85 -6.56 2.06 11.75
CA PRO A 85 -7.06 0.70 12.03
C PRO A 85 -8.14 0.15 11.09
N GLU A 86 -8.38 0.76 9.93
CA GLU A 86 -9.15 0.14 8.84
C GLU A 86 -8.34 -0.90 8.05
N LYS A 87 -7.01 -0.78 8.06
CA LYS A 87 -6.11 -1.64 7.28
C LYS A 87 -5.86 -2.95 8.03
N VAL A 88 -5.57 -4.02 7.30
CA VAL A 88 -5.55 -5.38 7.85
C VAL A 88 -4.58 -5.56 9.03
N ILE A 89 -3.33 -5.14 8.90
CA ILE A 89 -2.30 -5.25 9.96
C ILE A 89 -2.70 -4.46 11.21
N PRO A 90 -2.96 -3.15 11.14
CA PRO A 90 -3.31 -2.40 12.34
C PRO A 90 -4.64 -2.86 12.95
N ARG A 91 -5.65 -3.22 12.13
CA ARG A 91 -6.91 -3.78 12.61
C ARG A 91 -6.69 -5.05 13.43
N PHE A 92 -5.89 -5.99 12.92
CA PHE A 92 -5.60 -7.22 13.64
C PHE A 92 -4.84 -6.96 14.94
N ILE A 93 -3.84 -6.08 14.93
CA ILE A 93 -3.11 -5.68 16.13
C ILE A 93 -4.07 -5.11 17.19
N THR A 94 -4.92 -4.15 16.81
CA THR A 94 -5.86 -3.51 17.75
C THR A 94 -6.93 -4.48 18.25
N THR A 95 -7.44 -5.37 17.39
CA THR A 95 -8.39 -6.42 17.75
C THR A 95 -7.78 -7.42 18.74
N ILE A 96 -6.53 -7.85 18.52
CA ILE A 96 -5.82 -8.72 19.46
C ILE A 96 -5.63 -8.02 20.82
N MET A 97 -5.25 -6.74 20.81
CA MET A 97 -5.09 -5.92 22.02
C MET A 97 -6.42 -5.76 22.79
N ALA A 98 -7.55 -5.67 22.07
CA ALA A 98 -8.90 -5.59 22.63
C ALA A 98 -9.45 -6.95 23.10
N ASN A 99 -8.71 -8.05 22.95
CA ASN A 99 -9.20 -9.42 23.18
C ASN A 99 -10.42 -9.81 22.31
N GLU A 100 -10.51 -9.22 21.12
CA GLU A 100 -11.55 -9.51 20.14
C GLU A 100 -11.05 -10.49 19.06
N LYS A 101 -11.96 -10.98 18.21
CA LYS A 101 -11.62 -11.89 17.12
C LYS A 101 -11.32 -11.15 15.83
N MET A 102 -10.24 -11.52 15.15
CA MET A 102 -9.84 -10.98 13.86
C MET A 102 -10.84 -11.39 12.77
N THR A 103 -11.32 -10.41 12.01
CA THR A 103 -12.24 -10.64 10.89
C THR A 103 -11.47 -10.93 9.61
N ILE A 104 -11.69 -12.10 9.01
CA ILE A 104 -11.08 -12.51 7.74
C ILE A 104 -12.16 -12.58 6.66
N HIS A 105 -11.96 -11.85 5.55
CA HIS A 105 -12.84 -11.94 4.39
C HIS A 105 -12.53 -13.19 3.56
N GLY A 106 -13.58 -13.89 3.11
CA GLY A 106 -13.43 -15.08 2.28
C GLY A 106 -12.74 -16.21 3.04
N ASP A 107 -11.72 -16.82 2.42
CA ASP A 107 -10.91 -17.88 3.04
C ASP A 107 -9.54 -17.41 3.55
N GLY A 108 -9.25 -16.10 3.47
CA GLY A 108 -7.99 -15.51 3.93
C GLY A 108 -6.76 -15.82 3.08
N LYS A 109 -6.90 -16.50 1.93
CA LYS A 109 -5.79 -16.91 1.06
C LYS A 109 -5.32 -15.85 0.07
N GLN A 110 -5.97 -14.69 0.03
CA GLN A 110 -5.55 -13.57 -0.79
C GLN A 110 -4.13 -13.15 -0.42
N VAL A 111 -3.26 -13.07 -1.43
CA VAL A 111 -1.84 -12.76 -1.27
C VAL A 111 -1.63 -11.28 -1.54
N ARG A 112 -0.88 -10.61 -0.66
CA ARG A 112 -0.51 -9.21 -0.82
C ARG A 112 0.98 -9.03 -0.55
N ASN A 113 1.59 -8.10 -1.28
CA ASN A 113 2.94 -7.64 -0.97
C ASN A 113 2.86 -6.54 0.07
N PHE A 114 3.66 -6.68 1.14
CA PHE A 114 3.74 -5.70 2.22
C PHE A 114 5.10 -5.03 2.23
N ILE A 115 5.11 -3.70 2.25
CA ILE A 115 6.32 -2.89 2.34
C ILE A 115 6.27 -2.02 3.59
N TYR A 116 7.35 -2.02 4.37
CA TYR A 116 7.40 -1.22 5.58
C TYR A 116 7.50 0.27 5.23
N VAL A 117 6.81 1.12 5.98
CA VAL A 117 6.63 2.55 5.68
C VAL A 117 7.95 3.29 5.43
N THR A 118 9.03 2.95 6.15
CA THR A 118 10.33 3.62 5.95
C THR A 118 10.96 3.29 4.60
N ASP A 119 10.73 2.08 4.06
CA ASP A 119 11.19 1.71 2.72
C ASP A 119 10.46 2.50 1.64
N THR A 120 9.15 2.71 1.80
CA THR A 120 8.36 3.57 0.92
C THR A 120 8.84 5.02 0.99
N VAL A 121 9.11 5.55 2.18
CA VAL A 121 9.63 6.92 2.33
C VAL A 121 11.01 7.06 1.67
N ARG A 122 11.92 6.09 1.88
CA ARG A 122 13.22 6.06 1.18
C ARG A 122 13.05 6.00 -0.33
N ALA A 123 12.08 5.23 -0.84
CA ALA A 123 11.80 5.16 -2.28
C ALA A 123 11.38 6.53 -2.82
N VAL A 124 10.42 7.17 -2.17
CA VAL A 124 9.94 8.51 -2.56
C VAL A 124 11.07 9.53 -2.51
N ASP A 125 11.90 9.51 -1.46
CA ASP A 125 13.09 10.38 -1.36
C ASP A 125 14.07 10.18 -2.54
N ARG A 126 14.37 8.93 -2.89
CA ARG A 126 15.19 8.62 -4.07
C ARG A 126 14.57 9.15 -5.36
N ILE A 127 13.26 9.02 -5.52
CA ILE A 127 12.53 9.49 -6.70
C ILE A 127 12.49 11.02 -6.76
N ILE A 128 12.33 11.71 -5.63
CA ILE A 128 12.41 13.18 -5.54
C ILE A 128 13.76 13.66 -6.09
N HIS A 129 14.86 13.05 -5.64
CA HIS A 129 16.21 13.51 -5.99
C HIS A 129 16.70 13.03 -7.35
N LYS A 130 16.46 11.76 -7.71
CA LYS A 130 17.07 11.10 -8.87
C LYS A 130 16.08 10.63 -9.92
N GLY A 131 14.78 10.59 -9.62
CA GLY A 131 13.75 10.16 -10.55
C GLY A 131 13.71 11.06 -11.80
N LYS A 132 13.61 10.45 -12.98
CA LYS A 132 13.54 11.17 -14.26
C LYS A 132 12.10 11.59 -14.55
N PRO A 133 11.85 12.79 -15.10
CA PRO A 133 10.53 13.20 -15.53
C PRO A 133 9.93 12.22 -16.55
N LYS A 134 8.59 12.15 -16.57
CA LYS A 134 7.77 11.26 -17.39
C LYS A 134 7.98 9.76 -17.15
N MET A 135 8.71 9.39 -16.10
CA MET A 135 8.84 8.01 -15.68
C MET A 135 7.75 7.61 -14.67
N ILE A 136 7.50 6.32 -14.64
CA ILE A 136 6.78 5.65 -13.57
C ILE A 136 7.83 4.84 -12.79
N TYR A 137 7.65 4.74 -11.47
CA TYR A 137 8.46 3.89 -10.61
C TYR A 137 7.54 3.03 -9.75
N ASN A 138 7.65 1.71 -9.89
CA ASN A 138 7.03 0.79 -8.95
C ASN A 138 7.82 0.79 -7.63
N ILE A 139 7.10 0.80 -6.51
CA ILE A 139 7.67 0.71 -5.15
C ILE A 139 7.10 -0.57 -4.53
N GLY A 140 7.90 -1.63 -4.51
CA GLY A 140 7.42 -2.94 -4.08
C GLY A 140 8.34 -3.69 -3.14
N SER A 141 7.79 -4.70 -2.50
CA SER A 141 8.48 -5.63 -1.60
C SER A 141 8.41 -7.05 -2.17
N LYS A 142 9.39 -7.89 -1.83
CA LYS A 142 9.35 -9.33 -2.13
C LYS A 142 8.54 -10.14 -1.12
N ASP A 143 8.06 -9.50 -0.06
CA ASP A 143 7.30 -10.12 1.02
C ASP A 143 5.83 -10.33 0.60
N GLU A 144 5.57 -11.43 -0.11
CA GLU A 144 4.23 -11.92 -0.46
C GLU A 144 3.65 -12.75 0.68
N ILE A 145 2.56 -12.27 1.29
CA ILE A 145 2.00 -12.86 2.51
C ILE A 145 0.50 -12.98 2.37
N LYS A 146 -0.05 -14.14 2.77
CA LYS A 146 -1.50 -14.33 2.83
C LYS A 146 -2.06 -13.63 4.05
N ILE A 147 -3.31 -13.15 3.95
CA ILE A 147 -3.95 -12.49 5.08
C ILE A 147 -4.08 -13.41 6.30
N ILE A 148 -4.35 -14.70 6.10
CA ILE A 148 -4.36 -15.68 7.19
C ILE A 148 -2.98 -15.83 7.86
N GLU A 149 -1.89 -15.79 7.10
CA GLU A 149 -0.52 -15.89 7.62
C GLU A 149 -0.18 -14.66 8.48
N ILE A 150 -0.70 -13.47 8.14
CA ILE A 150 -0.56 -12.27 8.98
C ILE A 150 -1.23 -12.48 10.34
N ALA A 151 -2.47 -13.01 10.33
CA ALA A 151 -3.21 -13.29 11.57
C ALA A 151 -2.43 -14.27 12.47
N GLU A 152 -1.89 -15.33 11.89
CA GLU A 152 -1.04 -16.32 12.59
C GLU A 152 0.22 -15.68 13.19
N ILE A 153 0.96 -14.89 12.39
CA ILE A 153 2.18 -14.22 12.83
C ILE A 153 1.88 -13.28 13.99
N LEU A 154 0.84 -12.44 13.87
CA LEU A 154 0.45 -11.50 14.92
C LEU A 154 0.03 -12.23 16.20
N LEU A 155 -0.79 -13.28 16.10
CA LEU A 155 -1.23 -14.04 17.26
C LEU A 155 -0.05 -14.71 17.96
N LYS A 156 0.87 -15.32 17.21
CA LYS A 156 2.10 -15.93 17.76
C LYS A 156 2.97 -14.91 18.50
N LEU A 157 3.07 -13.68 17.99
CA LEU A 157 3.90 -12.62 18.58
C LEU A 157 3.25 -11.94 19.79
N MET A 158 1.92 -11.88 19.84
CA MET A 158 1.20 -11.10 20.85
C MET A 158 0.49 -11.96 21.91
N LYS A 159 0.06 -13.18 21.55
CA LYS A 159 -0.68 -14.13 22.40
C LYS A 159 -0.32 -15.59 22.05
N PRO A 160 0.92 -16.02 22.33
CA PRO A 160 1.45 -17.32 21.89
C PRO A 160 0.65 -18.55 22.38
N ASP A 161 -0.07 -18.42 23.51
CA ASP A 161 -0.86 -19.50 24.09
C ASP A 161 -2.26 -19.63 23.48
N THR A 162 -2.66 -18.70 22.60
CA THR A 162 -4.00 -18.67 22.00
C THR A 162 -4.00 -19.37 20.64
N LYS A 163 -5.01 -20.19 20.39
CA LYS A 163 -5.21 -20.86 19.10
C LYS A 163 -5.81 -19.90 18.08
N LEU A 164 -5.43 -20.09 16.81
CA LEU A 164 -5.91 -19.24 15.71
C LEU A 164 -7.43 -19.37 15.54
N GLU A 165 -7.95 -20.59 15.62
CA GLU A 165 -9.37 -20.91 15.41
C GLU A 165 -10.27 -20.20 16.42
N ASP A 166 -9.76 -19.98 17.63
CA ASP A 166 -10.48 -19.26 18.69
C ASP A 166 -10.43 -17.73 18.49
N SER A 167 -9.50 -17.25 17.66
CA SER A 167 -9.16 -15.83 17.49
C SER A 167 -9.61 -15.24 16.16
N ILE A 168 -10.23 -16.02 15.26
CA ILE A 168 -10.67 -15.56 13.94
C ILE A 168 -12.17 -15.78 13.73
N VAL A 169 -12.77 -14.92 12.90
CA VAL A 169 -14.12 -15.10 12.35
C VAL A 169 -14.06 -14.82 10.84
N TYR A 170 -14.60 -15.75 10.05
CA TYR A 170 -14.73 -15.57 8.61
C TYR A 170 -16.02 -14.81 8.28
N VAL A 171 -15.90 -13.81 7.42
CA VAL A 171 -17.03 -13.05 6.88
C VAL A 171 -17.08 -13.17 5.37
N LYS A 172 -18.24 -12.83 4.79
CA LYS A 172 -18.43 -12.84 3.34
C LYS A 172 -17.32 -12.05 2.65
N ASP A 173 -16.80 -12.62 1.57
CA ASP A 173 -15.77 -11.98 0.78
C ASP A 173 -16.29 -10.70 0.10
N ARG A 174 -15.38 -9.85 -0.33
CA ARG A 174 -15.68 -8.68 -1.15
C ARG A 174 -16.17 -9.15 -2.52
N TYR A 175 -17.06 -8.37 -3.15
CA TYR A 175 -17.61 -8.67 -4.48
C TYR A 175 -16.52 -8.89 -5.54
N PHE A 176 -15.38 -8.22 -5.39
CA PHE A 176 -14.19 -8.46 -6.20
C PHE A 176 -12.94 -8.21 -5.36
N ASN A 177 -12.04 -9.19 -5.32
CA ASN A 177 -10.80 -9.13 -4.57
C ASN A 177 -9.71 -9.79 -5.41
N ASP A 178 -8.79 -9.01 -5.99
CA ASP A 178 -7.72 -9.58 -6.82
C ASP A 178 -6.89 -10.59 -6.00
N CYS A 179 -6.51 -11.72 -6.58
CA CYS A 179 -5.83 -12.76 -5.81
C CYS A 179 -4.38 -12.37 -5.46
N ARG A 180 -3.70 -11.65 -6.36
CA ARG A 180 -2.29 -11.26 -6.23
C ARG A 180 -1.94 -10.02 -7.05
N TYR A 181 -1.17 -9.12 -6.45
CA TYR A 181 -0.44 -8.05 -7.14
C TYR A 181 1.04 -8.31 -6.96
N SER A 182 1.85 -8.14 -7.99
CA SER A 182 3.31 -8.22 -7.85
C SER A 182 3.94 -7.27 -8.85
N VAL A 183 4.91 -6.48 -8.44
CA VAL A 183 5.52 -5.44 -9.27
C VAL A 183 7.03 -5.60 -9.32
N MET A 184 7.61 -5.40 -10.50
CA MET A 184 9.07 -5.26 -10.63
C MET A 184 9.50 -3.88 -10.19
N THR A 185 10.68 -3.78 -9.57
CA THR A 185 11.21 -2.52 -9.02
C THR A 185 12.52 -2.07 -9.67
N ASP A 186 12.94 -2.72 -10.75
CA ASP A 186 14.22 -2.48 -11.45
C ASP A 186 14.47 -1.00 -11.77
N ALA A 187 13.43 -0.27 -12.20
CA ALA A 187 13.54 1.16 -12.48
C ALA A 187 13.91 1.97 -11.22
N LEU A 188 13.33 1.62 -10.07
CA LEU A 188 13.62 2.24 -8.78
C LEU A 188 14.98 1.77 -8.23
N GLU A 189 15.31 0.49 -8.36
CA GLU A 189 16.61 -0.07 -7.97
C GLU A 189 17.76 0.59 -8.75
N SER A 190 17.54 0.94 -10.02
CA SER A 190 18.51 1.69 -10.84
C SER A 190 18.86 3.08 -10.27
N LEU A 191 18.03 3.63 -9.38
CA LEU A 191 18.30 4.88 -8.65
C LEU A 191 19.14 4.66 -7.38
N GLY A 192 19.50 3.41 -7.07
CA GLY A 192 20.19 3.00 -5.85
C GLY A 192 19.25 2.82 -4.66
N TRP A 193 17.98 2.54 -4.91
CA TRP A 193 17.05 2.11 -3.88
C TRP A 193 17.12 0.58 -3.70
N LYS A 194 16.91 0.12 -2.48
CA LYS A 194 16.71 -1.29 -2.16
C LYS A 194 15.79 -1.38 -0.94
N GLN A 195 14.99 -2.44 -0.85
CA GLN A 195 14.27 -2.75 0.38
C GLN A 195 15.29 -3.07 1.49
N GLU A 196 15.13 -2.43 2.66
CA GLU A 196 16.01 -2.66 3.81
C GLU A 196 15.30 -3.38 4.96
N VAL A 197 13.98 -3.20 5.11
CA VAL A 197 13.22 -3.80 6.21
C VAL A 197 12.46 -5.02 5.68
N LYS A 198 12.79 -6.20 6.23
CA LYS A 198 12.05 -7.44 5.99
C LYS A 198 10.74 -7.43 6.76
N PHE A 199 9.76 -8.22 6.31
CA PHE A 199 8.48 -8.30 6.98
C PHE A 199 8.55 -8.66 8.47
N ASP A 200 9.36 -9.67 8.86
CA ASP A 200 9.45 -10.10 10.27
C ASP A 200 9.96 -8.98 11.20
N ASP A 201 10.93 -8.18 10.74
CA ASP A 201 11.42 -7.03 11.51
C ASP A 201 10.36 -5.92 11.55
N GLY A 202 9.78 -5.60 10.39
CA GLY A 202 8.77 -4.56 10.25
C GLY A 202 7.52 -4.81 11.08
N ILE A 203 7.03 -6.05 11.13
CA ILE A 203 5.82 -6.39 11.88
C ILE A 203 6.06 -6.28 13.39
N ARG A 204 7.24 -6.67 13.89
CA ARG A 204 7.63 -6.49 15.30
C ARG A 204 7.70 -5.01 15.69
N MET A 205 8.32 -4.19 14.84
CA MET A 205 8.36 -2.73 15.06
C MET A 205 6.96 -2.11 15.03
N THR A 206 6.09 -2.61 14.15
CA THR A 206 4.70 -2.15 14.05
C THR A 206 3.93 -2.50 15.31
N ILE A 207 3.95 -3.77 15.76
CA ILE A 207 3.30 -4.22 17.00
C ILE A 207 3.74 -3.35 18.19
N LYS A 208 5.05 -3.19 18.37
CA LYS A 208 5.62 -2.37 19.44
C LYS A 208 5.06 -0.95 19.42
N TRP A 209 5.00 -0.33 18.24
CA TRP A 209 4.47 1.03 18.11
C TRP A 209 3.00 1.12 18.55
N TYR A 210 2.12 0.20 18.14
CA TYR A 210 0.71 0.21 18.58
C TYR A 210 0.54 -0.06 20.07
N GLN A 211 1.37 -0.92 20.65
CA GLN A 211 1.37 -1.19 22.10
C GLN A 211 1.80 0.04 22.91
N GLU A 212 2.73 0.84 22.39
CA GLU A 212 3.20 2.08 23.02
C GLU A 212 2.25 3.27 22.78
N HIS A 213 1.34 3.19 21.80
CA HIS A 213 0.43 4.27 21.41
C HIS A 213 -1.06 3.85 21.35
N PRO A 214 -1.62 3.23 22.40
CA PRO A 214 -2.96 2.63 22.36
C PRO A 214 -4.11 3.63 22.19
N ILE A 215 -3.94 4.88 22.64
CA ILE A 215 -4.99 5.92 22.63
C ILE A 215 -5.06 6.63 21.27
N HIS A 216 -4.08 6.44 20.38
CA HIS A 216 -3.97 7.19 19.13
C HIS A 216 -5.20 7.04 18.20
N TRP A 217 -6.00 5.99 18.39
CA TRP A 217 -7.19 5.70 17.56
C TRP A 217 -8.49 5.43 18.34
N GLN A 218 -8.47 5.52 19.68
CA GLN A 218 -9.64 5.21 20.52
C GLN A 218 -10.73 6.31 20.49
N ASN A 219 -10.42 7.50 19.98
CA ASN A 219 -11.34 8.65 20.02
C ASN A 219 -12.21 8.83 18.75
N ASP A 220 -12.15 7.93 17.78
CA ASP A 220 -13.07 7.93 16.65
C ASP A 220 -14.27 7.01 16.96
N GLU A 221 -15.30 7.57 17.61
CA GLU A 221 -16.57 6.91 18.03
C GLU A 221 -17.40 6.27 16.89
N ASN A 222 -16.86 6.13 15.67
CA ASN A 222 -17.58 5.69 14.47
C ASN A 222 -17.21 4.29 13.96
N TYR A 223 -16.47 3.46 14.72
CA TYR A 223 -15.97 2.17 14.21
C TYR A 223 -16.89 0.95 14.39
N ASN A 224 -18.13 1.14 14.80
CA ASN A 224 -19.16 0.10 14.78
C ASN A 224 -19.99 0.19 13.48
N ILE A 225 -19.47 -0.31 12.36
CA ILE A 225 -20.25 -0.59 11.14
C ILE A 225 -19.88 -1.97 10.59
#